data_AF-A0A6A5X7Y1-F1
#
_entry.id   AF-A0A6A5X7Y1-F1
#
_cell.length_a   1.000
_cell.length_b   1.000
_cell.length_c   1.000
_cell.angle_alpha   90.00
_cell.angle_beta   90.00
_cell.angle_gamma   90.00
#
_symmetry.space_group_name_H-M   'P 1'
#
loop_
_entity.id
_entity.type
_entity.pdbx_description
1 polymer ?
#
loop_
_entity_poly.entity_id
_entity_poly.type
_entity_poly.pdbx_seq_one_letter_code
_entity_poly.pdbx_strand_id
1 'polypeptide(L)'
;MSNKASKLFRKLSNQCDLSKDSWVIAPWHISDEKPTVDSSADPILICSYSWMLHSLNEPGIHVPGAPRKWNPPDVPFQVYKSTKSSFIDENGHRARQFPFEPLMQATSLMNPDFKFDDVDIVCDRNTLRRLLPWGKCQTTDPFAVDLVVIGKTMFMCRKEHMTIGSGNGFGNEFENRATTSLLGLQRASSHHRVHMYKFGNLNIMVRHEVDAFHEDEAAYNNTDSQMISAYQPPKGLTTFQINRESTHAHKTILHPGGRVIDWKQIGEIKSTGIGKSASPGQYMEQLWFSRTPLLFVGRHQNGNFEDLKATKVDGMWKDWEQRHQPELASLAALLQVTRDQVVTKMGGRAIMANLSACGQIQLYEPKRIQLAIPMEMVNRFWTERILKAPVANLISQQIQYNAAITGYHGVPGNHQLPMGYHLIQGPATSKEVEMAIQQIRWRVQMSIEQSQLAQQQPTDPPAPGLLRPLGLPPVQAEEQGTPTLEEDDNMDLYEDPRPSSF
;
A
#
# COMPACT_ATOMS: atom_id res chain seq x y z
N MET A 1 5.91 -14.63 26.75
CA MET A 1 5.53 -14.14 25.39
C MET A 1 5.61 -15.30 24.41
N SER A 2 4.68 -15.40 23.46
CA SER A 2 4.76 -16.40 22.38
C SER A 2 5.96 -16.12 21.45
N ASN A 3 6.45 -17.12 20.70
CA ASN A 3 7.56 -16.94 19.75
C ASN A 3 7.28 -15.82 18.73
N LYS A 4 6.02 -15.69 18.27
CA LYS A 4 5.57 -14.58 17.41
C LYS A 4 5.69 -13.22 18.10
N ALA A 5 5.23 -13.11 19.36
CA ALA A 5 5.30 -11.87 20.13
C ALA A 5 6.75 -11.45 20.40
N SER A 6 7.62 -12.40 20.73
CA SER A 6 9.05 -12.15 20.93
C SER A 6 9.75 -11.67 19.64
N LYS A 7 9.40 -12.24 18.48
CA LYS A 7 9.89 -11.77 17.17
C LYS A 7 9.41 -10.35 16.87
N LEU A 8 8.13 -10.05 17.14
CA LEU A 8 7.58 -8.71 16.94
C LEU A 8 8.25 -7.70 17.88
N PHE A 9 8.45 -8.04 19.15
CA PHE A 9 9.11 -7.18 20.13
C PHE A 9 10.54 -6.83 19.70
N ARG A 10 11.35 -7.81 19.25
CA ARG A 10 12.70 -7.56 18.70
C ARG A 10 12.68 -6.66 17.46
N LYS A 11 11.61 -6.71 16.66
CA LYS A 11 11.44 -5.81 15.52
C LYS A 11 11.12 -4.39 15.99
N LEU A 12 10.20 -4.26 16.94
CA LEU A 12 9.86 -2.98 17.55
C LEU A 12 11.06 -2.34 18.23
N SER A 13 11.94 -3.09 18.90
CA SER A 13 13.15 -2.52 19.52
C SER A 13 14.09 -1.84 18.51
N ASN A 14 14.08 -2.27 17.25
CA ASN A 14 14.86 -1.64 16.18
C ASN A 14 14.16 -0.42 15.58
N GLN A 15 12.85 -0.30 15.76
CA GLN A 15 12.00 0.71 15.10
C GLN A 15 11.44 1.77 16.02
N CYS A 16 11.33 1.46 17.31
CA CYS A 16 10.75 2.29 18.35
C CYS A 16 11.83 2.64 19.37
N ASP A 17 11.70 3.80 19.98
CA ASP A 17 12.47 4.14 21.16
C ASP A 17 11.82 3.51 22.39
N LEU A 18 12.20 2.26 22.69
CA LEU A 18 11.68 1.54 23.87
C LEU A 18 12.21 2.10 25.19
N SER A 19 13.14 3.06 25.18
CA SER A 19 13.59 3.75 26.39
C SER A 19 12.63 4.85 26.84
N LYS A 20 11.73 5.28 25.95
CA LYS A 20 10.66 6.24 26.24
C LYS A 20 9.40 5.52 26.68
N ASP A 21 8.57 6.23 27.45
CA ASP A 21 7.27 5.75 27.87
C ASP A 21 6.39 5.39 26.66
N SER A 22 5.79 4.21 26.69
CA SER A 22 4.73 3.82 25.76
C SER A 22 3.38 4.21 26.32
N TRP A 23 2.47 4.66 25.47
CA TRP A 23 1.09 4.93 25.88
C TRP A 23 0.24 3.67 25.73
N VAL A 24 -0.49 3.31 26.78
CA VAL A 24 -1.36 2.13 26.78
C VAL A 24 -2.82 2.55 26.54
N ILE A 25 -3.44 1.95 25.53
CA ILE A 25 -4.89 1.96 25.33
C ILE A 25 -5.43 0.60 25.74
N ALA A 26 -6.22 0.61 26.80
CA ALA A 26 -6.89 -0.57 27.32
C ALA A 26 -8.41 -0.43 27.13
N PRO A 27 -9.17 -1.53 27.13
CA PRO A 27 -10.62 -1.49 26.96
C PRO A 27 -11.34 -0.53 27.93
N TRP A 28 -10.87 -0.42 29.17
CA TRP A 28 -11.44 0.48 30.19
C TRP A 28 -11.05 1.96 30.02
N HIS A 29 -10.18 2.31 29.07
CA HIS A 29 -9.93 3.71 28.69
C HIS A 29 -10.97 4.24 27.70
N ILE A 30 -11.85 3.38 27.20
CA ILE A 30 -12.91 3.75 26.26
C ILE A 30 -14.20 4.04 27.02
N SER A 31 -14.84 5.16 26.70
CA SER A 31 -16.16 5.53 27.22
C SER A 31 -17.18 4.40 27.03
N ASP A 32 -18.09 4.25 27.99
CA ASP A 32 -19.25 3.36 27.85
C ASP A 32 -20.22 3.86 26.77
N GLU A 33 -20.26 5.17 26.54
CA GLU A 33 -20.98 5.79 25.42
C GLU A 33 -20.17 5.62 24.13
N LYS A 34 -20.47 4.55 23.38
CA LYS A 34 -19.83 4.24 22.10
C LYS A 34 -20.78 4.51 20.94
N PRO A 35 -20.30 5.09 19.82
CA PRO A 35 -21.17 5.36 18.69
C PRO A 35 -21.63 4.04 18.06
N THR A 36 -22.92 3.96 17.73
CA THR A 36 -23.44 2.86 16.91
C THR A 36 -22.81 2.90 15.53
N VAL A 37 -22.46 1.73 15.02
CA VAL A 37 -21.85 1.60 13.70
C VAL A 37 -22.88 0.97 12.77
N ASP A 38 -23.26 1.63 11.69
CA ASP A 38 -24.17 1.05 10.72
C ASP A 38 -23.61 0.96 9.29
N SER A 39 -24.34 0.23 8.46
CA SER A 39 -24.05 -0.02 7.05
C SER A 39 -25.19 0.44 6.14
N SER A 40 -26.04 1.34 6.64
CA SER A 40 -27.26 1.76 5.94
C SER A 40 -26.98 2.69 4.75
N ALA A 41 -25.93 3.50 4.84
CA ALA A 41 -25.52 4.39 3.77
C ALA A 41 -24.64 3.66 2.73
N ASP A 42 -24.93 3.90 1.45
CA ASP A 42 -24.11 3.40 0.35
C ASP A 42 -22.67 3.94 0.45
N PRO A 43 -21.65 3.11 0.16
CA PRO A 43 -20.26 3.55 0.15
C PRO A 43 -19.97 4.53 -0.99
N ILE A 44 -19.25 5.61 -0.69
CA ILE A 44 -18.83 6.59 -1.69
C ILE A 44 -17.50 6.12 -2.29
N LEU A 45 -17.44 5.89 -3.61
CA LEU A 45 -16.19 5.57 -4.30
C LEU A 45 -15.29 6.81 -4.39
N ILE A 46 -14.09 6.74 -3.82
CA ILE A 46 -13.07 7.80 -3.91
C ILE A 46 -12.07 7.54 -5.03
N CYS A 47 -11.61 6.31 -5.19
CA CYS A 47 -10.82 5.93 -6.36
C CYS A 47 -10.78 4.42 -6.51
N SER A 48 -10.36 3.97 -7.67
CA SER A 48 -9.96 2.58 -7.91
C SER A 48 -8.76 2.55 -8.85
N TYR A 49 -8.00 1.47 -8.77
CA TYR A 49 -6.85 1.25 -9.63
C TYR A 49 -6.49 -0.22 -9.71
N SER A 50 -5.86 -0.62 -10.81
CA SER A 50 -5.26 -1.96 -10.93
C SER A 50 -3.75 -1.85 -11.09
N TRP A 51 -3.00 -2.63 -10.32
CA TRP A 51 -1.55 -2.71 -10.47
C TRP A 51 -1.17 -3.30 -11.81
N MET A 52 -0.16 -2.74 -12.47
CA MET A 52 0.43 -3.33 -13.66
C MET A 52 1.46 -4.38 -13.27
N LEU A 53 1.54 -5.46 -14.04
CA LEU A 53 2.49 -6.55 -13.82
C LEU A 53 3.97 -6.14 -14.10
N HIS A 54 4.22 -4.93 -14.62
CA HIS A 54 5.54 -4.47 -15.05
C HIS A 54 6.42 -3.90 -13.93
N SER A 55 7.73 -3.86 -14.22
CA SER A 55 8.90 -3.30 -13.50
C SER A 55 8.66 -2.77 -12.09
N LEU A 56 9.33 -3.37 -11.10
CA LEU A 56 9.41 -2.83 -9.73
C LEU A 56 10.07 -1.45 -9.67
N ASN A 57 10.86 -1.08 -10.68
CA ASN A 57 11.55 0.21 -10.73
C ASN A 57 10.66 1.34 -11.25
N GLU A 58 9.56 1.01 -11.92
CA GLU A 58 8.58 1.96 -12.46
C GLU A 58 7.16 1.46 -12.12
N PRO A 59 6.73 1.60 -10.86
CA PRO A 59 5.41 1.12 -10.44
C PRO A 59 4.32 1.84 -11.24
N GLY A 60 3.53 1.09 -12.00
CA GLY A 60 2.44 1.61 -12.82
C GLY A 60 1.08 1.08 -12.38
N ILE A 61 0.05 1.93 -12.48
CA ILE A 61 -1.35 1.54 -12.22
C ILE A 61 -2.27 1.97 -13.38
N HIS A 62 -3.24 1.12 -13.70
CA HIS A 62 -4.38 1.51 -14.52
C HIS A 62 -5.42 2.22 -13.65
N VAL A 63 -5.88 3.38 -14.10
CA VAL A 63 -6.93 4.16 -13.43
C VAL A 63 -8.06 4.44 -14.45
N PRO A 64 -9.32 4.12 -14.11
CA PRO A 64 -9.80 3.62 -12.81
C PRO A 64 -9.47 2.13 -12.56
N GLY A 65 -8.87 1.44 -13.53
CA GLY A 65 -8.70 -0.01 -13.48
C GLY A 65 -10.05 -0.72 -13.52
N ALA A 66 -10.05 -2.03 -13.29
CA ALA A 66 -11.25 -2.83 -13.02
C ALA A 66 -10.82 -4.19 -12.43
N PRO A 67 -11.68 -4.84 -11.60
CA PRO A 67 -11.48 -6.23 -11.24
C PRO A 67 -11.80 -7.14 -12.43
N ARG A 68 -11.49 -8.43 -12.34
CA ARG A 68 -11.77 -9.39 -13.41
C ARG A 68 -13.26 -9.74 -13.45
N LYS A 69 -13.81 -10.05 -14.62
CA LYS A 69 -15.20 -10.49 -14.74
C LYS A 69 -15.32 -11.92 -14.22
N TRP A 70 -16.24 -12.16 -13.29
CA TRP A 70 -16.64 -13.51 -12.87
C TRP A 70 -17.25 -14.23 -14.07
N ASN A 71 -16.57 -15.28 -14.54
CA ASN A 71 -16.93 -16.04 -15.73
C ASN A 71 -16.38 -17.48 -15.60
N PRO A 72 -16.90 -18.27 -14.66
CA PRO A 72 -16.39 -19.61 -14.42
C PRO A 72 -16.76 -20.58 -15.55
N PRO A 73 -15.93 -21.61 -15.80
CA PRO A 73 -16.34 -22.73 -16.64
C PRO A 73 -17.43 -23.56 -15.96
N ASP A 74 -18.13 -24.37 -16.74
CA ASP A 74 -19.04 -25.37 -16.21
C ASP A 74 -18.29 -26.37 -15.31
N VAL A 75 -18.96 -26.80 -14.24
CA VAL A 75 -18.44 -27.85 -13.36
C VAL A 75 -18.75 -29.23 -13.93
N PRO A 76 -17.86 -30.23 -13.76
CA PRO A 76 -16.60 -30.14 -13.01
C PRO A 76 -15.44 -29.55 -13.82
N PHE A 77 -14.48 -28.92 -13.14
CA PHE A 77 -13.20 -28.55 -13.76
C PHE A 77 -12.04 -28.63 -12.75
N GLN A 78 -10.84 -28.91 -13.26
CA GLN A 78 -9.65 -29.06 -12.45
C GLN A 78 -8.74 -27.82 -12.56
N VAL A 79 -8.12 -27.45 -11.44
CA VAL A 79 -6.95 -26.56 -11.42
C VAL A 79 -5.79 -27.23 -10.70
N TYR A 80 -4.57 -26.83 -11.03
CA TYR A 80 -3.39 -27.29 -10.32
C TYR A 80 -3.16 -26.48 -9.05
N LYS A 81 -2.45 -27.07 -8.09
CA LYS A 81 -2.02 -26.34 -6.91
C LYS A 81 -1.01 -25.28 -7.34
N SER A 82 -1.25 -24.02 -6.99
CA SER A 82 -0.27 -22.96 -7.27
C SER A 82 0.99 -23.20 -6.46
N THR A 83 2.14 -23.02 -7.10
CA THR A 83 3.47 -22.92 -6.48
C THR A 83 4.01 -21.50 -6.55
N LYS A 84 3.29 -20.59 -7.23
CA LYS A 84 3.72 -19.22 -7.46
C LYS A 84 3.62 -18.42 -6.18
N SER A 85 4.61 -17.57 -5.95
CA SER A 85 4.53 -16.60 -4.88
C SER A 85 3.35 -15.63 -5.10
N SER A 86 2.73 -15.17 -4.02
CA SER A 86 1.60 -14.23 -4.06
C SER A 86 1.83 -13.07 -3.12
N PHE A 87 1.26 -11.90 -3.44
CA PHE A 87 1.39 -10.74 -2.57
C PHE A 87 0.51 -10.90 -1.33
N ILE A 88 1.11 -10.68 -0.16
CA ILE A 88 0.39 -10.51 1.12
C ILE A 88 -0.07 -9.04 1.26
N ASP A 89 0.72 -8.13 0.71
CA ASP A 89 0.48 -6.69 0.65
C ASP A 89 1.20 -6.12 -0.58
N GLU A 90 0.52 -6.08 -1.73
CA GLU A 90 1.11 -5.60 -2.98
C GLU A 90 1.41 -4.10 -2.94
N ASN A 91 0.55 -3.30 -2.28
CA ASN A 91 0.77 -1.86 -2.12
C ASN A 91 2.03 -1.58 -1.29
N GLY A 92 2.17 -2.24 -0.14
CA GLY A 92 3.38 -2.17 0.67
C GLY A 92 4.61 -2.75 -0.04
N HIS A 93 4.43 -3.69 -0.98
CA HIS A 93 5.54 -4.24 -1.77
C HIS A 93 6.06 -3.28 -2.84
N ARG A 94 5.14 -2.66 -3.60
CA ARG A 94 5.44 -1.83 -4.78
C ARG A 94 5.67 -0.36 -4.41
N ALA A 95 4.92 0.17 -3.45
CA ALA A 95 5.02 1.54 -2.95
C ALA A 95 5.61 1.58 -1.51
N ARG A 96 6.75 0.91 -1.29
CA ARG A 96 7.35 0.70 0.04
C ARG A 96 7.51 1.98 0.87
N GLN A 97 7.98 3.05 0.24
CA GLN A 97 8.25 4.31 0.93
C GLN A 97 6.96 5.01 1.35
N PHE A 98 5.93 4.95 0.50
CA PHE A 98 4.66 5.65 0.67
C PHE A 98 3.49 4.72 0.29
N PRO A 99 3.04 3.82 1.19
CA PRO A 99 2.09 2.77 0.83
C PRO A 99 0.72 3.26 0.34
N PHE A 100 0.36 4.52 0.63
CA PHE A 100 -0.88 5.15 0.18
C PHE A 100 -0.71 6.06 -1.04
N GLU A 101 0.51 6.25 -1.55
CA GLU A 101 0.78 7.05 -2.75
C GLU A 101 -0.07 6.65 -3.97
N PRO A 102 -0.26 5.35 -4.30
CA PRO A 102 -1.08 4.95 -5.44
C PRO A 102 -2.54 5.38 -5.31
N LEU A 103 -3.08 5.35 -4.08
CA LEU A 103 -4.43 5.85 -3.77
C LEU A 103 -4.52 7.35 -4.06
N MET A 104 -3.53 8.13 -3.64
CA MET A 104 -3.52 9.57 -3.87
C MET A 104 -3.39 9.92 -5.36
N GLN A 105 -2.57 9.18 -6.13
CA GLN A 105 -2.48 9.37 -7.58
C GLN A 105 -3.81 9.05 -8.26
N ALA A 106 -4.42 7.91 -7.94
CA ALA A 106 -5.71 7.51 -8.50
C ALA A 106 -6.81 8.54 -8.15
N THR A 107 -6.80 9.07 -6.92
CA THR A 107 -7.70 10.14 -6.50
C THR A 107 -7.46 11.43 -7.29
N SER A 108 -6.21 11.78 -7.59
CA SER A 108 -5.87 12.97 -8.39
C SER A 108 -6.53 12.94 -9.78
N LEU A 109 -6.67 11.75 -10.38
CA LEU A 109 -7.32 11.58 -11.68
C LEU A 109 -8.84 11.45 -11.56
N MET A 110 -9.32 10.63 -10.61
CA MET A 110 -10.74 10.28 -10.53
C MET A 110 -11.59 11.34 -9.83
N ASN A 111 -11.03 11.98 -8.81
CA ASN A 111 -11.70 12.97 -7.97
C ASN A 111 -10.73 14.13 -7.66
N PRO A 112 -10.37 14.95 -8.67
CA PRO A 112 -9.33 15.98 -8.55
C PRO A 112 -9.62 17.08 -7.52
N ASP A 113 -10.88 17.30 -7.18
CA ASP A 113 -11.30 18.27 -6.15
C ASP A 113 -11.41 17.68 -4.75
N PHE A 114 -11.27 16.37 -4.62
CA PHE A 114 -11.42 15.73 -3.33
C PHE A 114 -10.37 16.26 -2.35
N LYS A 115 -10.82 16.55 -1.14
CA LYS A 115 -9.98 17.01 -0.05
C LYS A 115 -10.08 16.04 1.11
N PHE A 116 -8.93 15.76 1.72
CA PHE A 116 -8.84 14.87 2.87
C PHE A 116 -9.11 15.61 4.18
N ASP A 117 -9.35 16.93 4.15
CA ASP A 117 -9.69 17.75 5.31
C ASP A 117 -10.88 17.18 6.11
N ASP A 118 -11.79 16.43 5.48
CA ASP A 118 -12.96 15.80 6.10
C ASP A 118 -12.83 14.30 6.38
N VAL A 119 -11.67 13.72 6.11
CA VAL A 119 -11.38 12.30 6.36
C VAL A 119 -10.72 12.15 7.72
N ASP A 120 -11.30 11.30 8.56
CA ASP A 120 -10.76 11.03 9.89
C ASP A 120 -9.66 9.97 9.84
N ILE A 121 -9.87 8.91 9.06
CA ILE A 121 -8.97 7.75 8.99
C ILE A 121 -8.84 7.23 7.57
N VAL A 122 -7.62 6.91 7.16
CA VAL A 122 -7.32 6.16 5.94
C VAL A 122 -6.63 4.85 6.31
N CYS A 123 -7.20 3.72 5.93
CA CYS A 123 -6.66 2.41 6.28
C CYS A 123 -6.97 1.34 5.24
N ASP A 124 -6.29 0.20 5.37
CA ASP A 124 -6.66 -1.02 4.64
C ASP A 124 -7.75 -1.80 5.40
N ARG A 125 -8.66 -2.44 4.67
CA ARG A 125 -9.69 -3.32 5.25
C ARG A 125 -9.11 -4.38 6.18
N ASN A 126 -7.94 -4.92 5.85
CA ASN A 126 -7.28 -5.92 6.69
C ASN A 126 -6.85 -5.35 8.06
N THR A 127 -6.49 -4.07 8.14
CA THR A 127 -6.18 -3.41 9.40
C THR A 127 -7.40 -3.40 10.33
N LEU A 128 -8.59 -3.06 9.80
CA LEU A 128 -9.84 -3.10 10.56
C LEU A 128 -10.16 -4.52 11.05
N ARG A 129 -9.99 -5.53 10.18
CA ARG A 129 -10.19 -6.95 10.57
C ARG A 129 -9.26 -7.40 11.69
N ARG A 130 -8.00 -6.95 11.70
CA ARG A 130 -7.05 -7.29 12.77
C ARG A 130 -7.40 -6.61 14.10
N LEU A 131 -8.03 -5.44 14.03
CA LEU A 131 -8.42 -4.67 15.20
C LEU A 131 -9.79 -5.07 15.76
N LEU A 132 -10.70 -5.61 14.95
CA LEU A 132 -12.05 -5.96 15.41
C LEU A 132 -12.08 -6.90 16.64
N PRO A 133 -11.24 -7.96 16.75
CA PRO A 133 -11.26 -8.82 17.93
C PRO A 133 -10.80 -8.13 19.21
N TRP A 134 -10.13 -6.97 19.12
CA TRP A 134 -9.83 -6.13 20.28
C TRP A 134 -11.11 -5.73 21.03
N GLY A 135 -12.18 -5.41 20.29
CA GLY A 135 -13.50 -5.12 20.88
C GLY A 135 -14.13 -6.31 21.61
N LYS A 136 -13.67 -7.54 21.33
CA LYS A 136 -14.09 -8.76 22.04
C LYS A 136 -13.21 -9.09 23.26
N CYS A 137 -12.20 -8.26 23.56
CA CYS A 137 -11.11 -8.60 24.48
C CYS A 137 -10.45 -9.95 24.14
N GLN A 138 -10.48 -10.35 22.87
CA GLN A 138 -9.94 -11.62 22.42
C GLN A 138 -8.44 -11.54 22.16
N THR A 139 -7.76 -12.67 22.32
CA THR A 139 -6.35 -12.81 21.99
C THR A 139 -6.17 -12.71 20.48
N THR A 140 -5.52 -11.65 20.01
CA THR A 140 -5.11 -11.55 18.60
C THR A 140 -3.67 -11.99 18.44
N ASP A 141 -3.34 -12.54 17.26
CA ASP A 141 -1.95 -12.65 16.85
C ASP A 141 -1.25 -11.28 16.97
N PRO A 142 0.00 -11.22 17.46
CA PRO A 142 0.71 -9.97 17.61
C PRO A 142 0.77 -9.19 16.29
N PHE A 143 0.58 -7.87 16.35
CA PHE A 143 0.57 -7.01 15.18
C PHE A 143 1.17 -5.65 15.48
N ALA A 144 1.64 -4.98 14.42
CA ALA A 144 2.04 -3.59 14.46
C ALA A 144 1.51 -2.82 13.25
N VAL A 145 1.17 -1.56 13.46
CA VAL A 145 0.63 -0.63 12.46
C VAL A 145 1.30 0.73 12.68
N ASP A 146 1.83 1.32 11.62
CA ASP A 146 2.35 2.68 11.70
C ASP A 146 1.20 3.67 11.57
N LEU A 147 1.21 4.66 12.44
CA LEU A 147 0.22 5.72 12.51
C LEU A 147 0.88 7.06 12.18
N VAL A 148 0.34 7.74 11.18
CA VAL A 148 0.78 9.08 10.78
C VAL A 148 -0.43 9.97 10.63
N VAL A 149 -0.44 11.11 11.32
CA VAL A 149 -1.52 12.09 11.25
C VAL A 149 -1.09 13.28 10.39
N ILE A 150 -1.92 13.62 9.40
CA ILE A 150 -1.74 14.75 8.48
C ILE A 150 -3.00 15.60 8.57
N GLY A 151 -2.87 16.84 9.07
CA GLY A 151 -4.03 17.63 9.47
C GLY A 151 -4.79 16.90 10.58
N LYS A 152 -6.05 16.52 10.32
CA LYS A 152 -6.85 15.66 11.21
C LYS A 152 -6.88 14.18 10.80
N THR A 153 -6.36 13.85 9.62
CA THR A 153 -6.49 12.53 9.02
C THR A 153 -5.40 11.59 9.51
N MET A 154 -5.78 10.47 10.12
CA MET A 154 -4.84 9.43 10.53
C MET A 154 -4.71 8.34 9.46
N PHE A 155 -3.50 8.17 8.93
CA PHE A 155 -3.14 7.04 8.07
C PHE A 155 -2.66 5.86 8.92
N MET A 156 -3.21 4.69 8.65
CA MET A 156 -2.83 3.43 9.29
C MET A 156 -2.09 2.53 8.30
N CYS A 157 -0.76 2.59 8.30
CA CYS A 157 0.07 1.83 7.38
C CYS A 157 0.36 0.44 7.95
N ARG A 158 -0.02 -0.59 7.18
CA ARG A 158 0.21 -1.99 7.55
C ARG A 158 1.72 -2.29 7.55
N LYS A 159 2.24 -2.88 8.64
CA LYS A 159 3.61 -3.39 8.71
C LYS A 159 3.65 -4.90 8.61
N GLU A 160 3.65 -5.42 7.38
CA GLU A 160 3.91 -6.85 7.18
C GLU A 160 5.40 -7.19 7.29
N HIS A 161 5.70 -8.38 7.82
CA HIS A 161 7.07 -8.90 7.81
C HIS A 161 7.46 -9.39 6.42
N MET A 162 6.50 -9.96 5.69
CA MET A 162 6.66 -10.41 4.32
C MET A 162 5.51 -9.83 3.53
N THR A 163 5.84 -9.14 2.44
CA THR A 163 4.84 -8.64 1.49
C THR A 163 4.56 -9.66 0.38
N ILE A 164 5.34 -10.73 0.32
CA ILE A 164 5.17 -11.89 -0.57
C ILE A 164 5.11 -13.15 0.29
N GLY A 165 4.11 -13.99 0.06
CA GLY A 165 3.95 -15.31 0.66
C GLY A 165 4.17 -16.42 -0.34
N SER A 166 4.35 -17.65 0.17
CA SER A 166 4.26 -18.84 -0.67
C SER A 166 2.81 -19.05 -1.08
N GLY A 167 2.53 -19.06 -2.39
CA GLY A 167 1.24 -19.53 -2.88
C GLY A 167 1.20 -21.03 -2.65
N ASN A 168 0.39 -21.43 -1.68
CA ASN A 168 0.18 -22.84 -1.34
C ASN A 168 -1.32 -23.07 -1.29
N GLY A 169 -1.90 -23.46 -2.42
CA GLY A 169 -3.33 -23.75 -2.51
C GLY A 169 -3.88 -23.69 -3.92
N PHE A 170 -5.19 -23.87 -4.03
CA PHE A 170 -5.92 -23.85 -5.31
C PHE A 170 -6.58 -22.49 -5.57
N GLY A 171 -6.58 -21.57 -4.60
CA GLY A 171 -7.32 -20.31 -4.67
C GLY A 171 -6.92 -19.42 -5.85
N ASN A 172 -5.63 -19.15 -6.03
CA ASN A 172 -5.15 -18.29 -7.12
C ASN A 172 -5.45 -18.89 -8.50
N GLU A 173 -5.22 -20.20 -8.67
CA GLU A 173 -5.50 -20.85 -9.96
C GLU A 173 -7.01 -20.98 -10.21
N PHE A 174 -7.81 -21.16 -9.16
CA PHE A 174 -9.27 -21.11 -9.23
C PHE A 174 -9.76 -19.72 -9.66
N GLU A 175 -9.30 -18.67 -9.00
CA GLU A 175 -9.61 -17.29 -9.36
C GLU A 175 -9.21 -17.01 -10.82
N ASN A 176 -8.01 -17.44 -11.21
CA ASN A 176 -7.53 -17.32 -12.59
C ASN A 176 -8.43 -18.03 -13.60
N ARG A 177 -8.86 -19.25 -13.26
CA ARG A 177 -9.68 -20.07 -14.14
C ARG A 177 -11.14 -19.61 -14.17
N ALA A 178 -11.63 -19.02 -13.09
CA ALA A 178 -13.02 -18.63 -12.89
C ALA A 178 -13.33 -17.17 -13.29
N THR A 179 -12.33 -16.43 -13.76
CA THR A 179 -12.50 -15.02 -14.11
C THR A 179 -11.79 -14.66 -15.43
N THR A 180 -12.21 -13.57 -16.07
CA THR A 180 -11.62 -13.07 -17.32
C THR A 180 -11.26 -11.59 -17.18
N SER A 181 -10.05 -11.21 -17.60
CA SER A 181 -9.64 -9.81 -17.60
C SER A 181 -10.38 -9.01 -18.66
N LEU A 182 -10.71 -7.76 -18.36
CA LEU A 182 -11.23 -6.84 -19.37
C LEU A 182 -10.17 -6.48 -20.41
N LEU A 183 -10.63 -6.12 -21.61
CA LEU A 183 -9.75 -5.65 -22.69
C LEU A 183 -8.92 -4.45 -22.21
N GLY A 184 -7.60 -4.51 -22.41
CA GLY A 184 -6.65 -3.49 -21.96
C GLY A 184 -6.13 -3.69 -20.54
N LEU A 185 -6.63 -4.68 -19.80
CA LEU A 185 -6.20 -5.03 -18.43
C LEU A 185 -5.63 -6.45 -18.33
N GLN A 186 -5.29 -7.10 -19.44
CA GLN A 186 -4.72 -8.46 -19.44
C GLN A 186 -3.39 -8.56 -18.67
N ARG A 187 -2.70 -7.42 -18.50
CA ARG A 187 -1.43 -7.32 -17.79
C ARG A 187 -1.56 -6.62 -16.43
N ALA A 188 -2.77 -6.55 -15.89
CA ALA A 188 -3.01 -6.11 -14.52
C ALA A 188 -2.87 -7.29 -13.54
N SER A 189 -2.36 -7.03 -12.32
CA SER A 189 -2.28 -8.02 -11.24
C SER A 189 -3.51 -7.95 -10.33
N SER A 190 -3.52 -7.07 -9.32
CA SER A 190 -4.64 -6.88 -8.40
C SER A 190 -5.40 -5.60 -8.68
N HIS A 191 -6.70 -5.60 -8.36
CA HIS A 191 -7.55 -4.42 -8.42
C HIS A 191 -7.89 -3.94 -7.01
N HIS A 192 -7.66 -2.66 -6.74
CA HIS A 192 -7.94 -2.02 -5.46
C HIS A 192 -9.03 -0.97 -5.62
N ARG A 193 -9.94 -0.92 -4.66
CA ARG A 193 -10.92 0.15 -4.51
C ARG A 193 -10.73 0.84 -3.17
N VAL A 194 -11.12 2.11 -3.16
CA VAL A 194 -11.08 2.96 -1.98
C VAL A 194 -12.44 3.61 -1.85
N HIS A 195 -13.14 3.23 -0.79
CA HIS A 195 -14.46 3.75 -0.50
C HIS A 195 -14.46 4.52 0.82
N MET A 196 -15.27 5.56 0.89
CA MET A 196 -15.52 6.33 2.10
C MET A 196 -16.91 6.01 2.64
N TYR A 197 -16.99 5.79 3.94
CA TYR A 197 -18.26 5.62 4.66
C TYR A 197 -18.11 5.98 6.13
N LYS A 198 -19.24 6.15 6.83
CA LYS A 198 -19.28 6.39 8.28
C LYS A 198 -19.02 5.11 9.05
N PHE A 199 -18.14 5.17 10.04
CA PHE A 199 -17.90 4.11 11.00
C PHE A 199 -18.01 4.67 12.42
N GLY A 200 -19.21 4.55 12.98
CA GLY A 200 -19.61 5.36 14.12
C GLY A 200 -19.61 6.84 13.71
N ASN A 201 -18.94 7.68 14.49
CA ASN A 201 -18.86 9.11 14.19
C ASN A 201 -17.77 9.46 13.15
N LEU A 202 -16.91 8.50 12.79
CA LEU A 202 -15.73 8.73 11.96
C LEU A 202 -16.04 8.60 10.47
N ASN A 203 -15.54 9.52 9.66
CA ASN A 203 -15.42 9.38 8.20
C ASN A 203 -14.17 8.55 7.89
N ILE A 204 -14.34 7.28 7.52
CA ILE A 204 -13.21 6.40 7.21
C ILE A 204 -13.12 6.14 5.71
N MET A 205 -11.91 6.17 5.19
CA MET A 205 -11.57 5.70 3.85
C MET A 205 -10.89 4.35 3.95
N VAL A 206 -11.49 3.35 3.32
CA VAL A 206 -11.04 1.96 3.39
C VAL A 206 -10.58 1.51 2.02
N ARG A 207 -9.30 1.18 1.91
CA ARG A 207 -8.73 0.50 0.74
C ARG A 207 -8.90 -1.00 0.88
N HIS A 208 -9.32 -1.66 -0.19
CA HIS A 208 -9.36 -3.11 -0.26
C HIS A 208 -9.17 -3.60 -1.70
N GLU A 209 -8.65 -4.81 -1.81
CA GLU A 209 -8.65 -5.58 -3.04
C GLU A 209 -10.07 -6.05 -3.37
N VAL A 210 -10.35 -6.20 -4.67
CA VAL A 210 -11.58 -6.77 -5.20
C VAL A 210 -11.21 -7.82 -6.23
N ASP A 211 -11.64 -9.06 -6.00
CA ASP A 211 -11.25 -10.21 -6.81
C ASP A 211 -11.98 -10.20 -8.16
N ALA A 212 -13.29 -9.92 -8.14
CA ALA A 212 -14.10 -9.96 -9.35
C ALA A 212 -15.28 -8.98 -9.35
N PHE A 213 -15.93 -8.87 -10.51
CA PHE A 213 -17.27 -8.31 -10.65
C PHE A 213 -18.18 -9.21 -11.47
N HIS A 214 -19.48 -9.04 -11.30
CA HIS A 214 -20.52 -9.73 -12.06
C HIS A 214 -21.54 -8.73 -12.61
N GLU A 215 -21.93 -8.91 -13.86
CA GLU A 215 -22.96 -8.11 -14.53
C GLU A 215 -24.26 -8.91 -14.50
N ASP A 216 -25.35 -8.33 -13.98
CA ASP A 216 -26.67 -8.93 -14.15
C ASP A 216 -27.02 -8.94 -15.64
N GLU A 217 -27.51 -10.07 -16.18
CA GLU A 217 -27.85 -10.22 -17.60
C GLU A 217 -28.88 -9.18 -18.08
N ALA A 218 -29.75 -8.68 -17.19
CA ALA A 218 -30.71 -7.62 -17.49
C ALA A 218 -30.05 -6.26 -17.82
N ALA A 219 -28.84 -5.98 -17.30
CA ALA A 219 -28.08 -4.78 -17.62
C ALA A 219 -27.39 -4.88 -19.00
N TYR A 220 -27.10 -6.10 -19.45
CA TYR A 220 -26.47 -6.38 -20.74
C TYR A 220 -27.40 -6.11 -21.92
N ASN A 221 -28.69 -6.43 -21.78
CA ASN A 221 -29.68 -6.28 -22.85
C ASN A 221 -30.19 -4.84 -23.04
N ASN A 222 -29.75 -3.89 -22.21
CA ASN A 222 -30.21 -2.49 -22.25
C ASN A 222 -29.10 -1.47 -22.54
N THR A 223 -27.89 -1.95 -22.88
CA THR A 223 -26.82 -1.10 -23.39
C THR A 223 -26.37 -1.62 -24.73
N ASP A 224 -26.71 -0.88 -25.79
CA ASP A 224 -26.15 -1.04 -27.12
C ASP A 224 -24.62 -1.21 -27.03
N SER A 225 -24.18 -2.41 -27.39
CA SER A 225 -22.98 -2.66 -28.18
C SER A 225 -21.67 -1.98 -27.73
N GLN A 226 -20.85 -2.76 -27.03
CA GLN A 226 -19.41 -2.92 -27.35
C GLN A 226 -18.54 -1.67 -27.58
N MET A 227 -18.76 -0.60 -26.84
CA MET A 227 -17.74 0.43 -26.64
C MET A 227 -17.48 0.54 -25.15
N ILE A 228 -16.37 -0.06 -24.70
CA ILE A 228 -15.72 0.30 -23.43
C ILE A 228 -15.43 1.79 -23.56
N SER A 229 -16.34 2.66 -23.11
CA SER A 229 -16.08 4.09 -23.15
C SER A 229 -14.87 4.30 -22.25
N ALA A 230 -13.73 4.65 -22.85
CA ALA A 230 -12.52 4.96 -22.09
C ALA A 230 -12.92 5.97 -21.02
N TYR A 231 -12.66 5.64 -19.75
CA TYR A 231 -13.00 6.50 -18.63
C TYR A 231 -12.54 7.93 -18.93
N GLN A 232 -13.49 8.86 -18.99
CA GLN A 232 -13.19 10.27 -19.20
C GLN A 232 -13.05 10.93 -17.83
N PRO A 233 -11.85 11.42 -17.47
CA PRO A 233 -11.65 12.07 -16.18
C PRO A 233 -12.51 13.35 -16.08
N PRO A 234 -13.09 13.68 -14.91
CA PRO A 234 -14.13 14.71 -14.76
C PRO A 234 -13.75 16.15 -15.16
N LYS A 235 -12.48 16.41 -15.50
CA LYS A 235 -11.93 17.77 -15.69
C LYS A 235 -11.06 17.96 -16.93
N GLY A 236 -11.01 16.99 -17.85
CA GLY A 236 -10.04 17.01 -18.94
C GLY A 236 -8.58 16.90 -18.47
N LEU A 237 -8.35 16.64 -17.18
CA LEU A 237 -7.06 16.27 -16.62
C LEU A 237 -6.64 14.94 -17.22
N THR A 238 -5.56 14.95 -17.99
CA THR A 238 -5.02 13.74 -18.61
C THR A 238 -4.05 13.04 -17.67
N THR A 239 -3.94 11.73 -17.80
CA THR A 239 -2.88 10.94 -17.14
C THR A 239 -1.49 11.52 -17.40
N PHE A 240 -1.25 12.02 -18.61
CA PHE A 240 -0.01 12.69 -19.00
C PHE A 240 0.30 13.92 -18.16
N GLN A 241 -0.68 14.79 -17.92
CA GLN A 241 -0.50 15.99 -17.08
C GLN A 241 -0.16 15.59 -15.64
N ILE A 242 -0.91 14.66 -15.05
CA ILE A 242 -0.67 14.23 -13.66
C ILE A 242 0.71 13.57 -13.51
N ASN A 243 1.10 12.70 -14.45
CA ASN A 243 2.42 12.05 -14.44
C ASN A 243 3.58 13.04 -14.55
N ARG A 244 3.39 14.15 -15.29
CA ARG A 244 4.39 15.23 -15.41
C ARG A 244 4.49 16.09 -14.16
N GLU A 245 3.36 16.42 -13.54
CA GLU A 245 3.32 17.23 -12.32
C GLU A 245 3.93 16.49 -11.13
N SER A 246 3.83 15.15 -11.11
CA SER A 246 4.43 14.35 -10.05
C SER A 246 5.96 14.28 -10.20
N THR A 247 6.66 14.85 -9.21
CA THR A 247 8.12 15.05 -9.27
C THR A 247 8.90 14.21 -8.25
N HIS A 248 8.22 13.58 -7.30
CA HIS A 248 8.89 12.76 -6.30
C HIS A 248 9.42 11.43 -6.88
N ALA A 249 10.56 10.96 -6.35
CA ALA A 249 11.28 9.79 -6.87
C ALA A 249 10.50 8.46 -6.77
N HIS A 250 9.52 8.38 -5.88
CA HIS A 250 8.72 7.17 -5.63
C HIS A 250 7.32 7.22 -6.25
N LYS A 251 7.16 7.92 -7.37
CA LYS A 251 5.84 8.12 -8.00
C LYS A 251 5.32 6.86 -8.67
N THR A 252 4.02 6.63 -8.52
CA THR A 252 3.30 5.64 -9.30
C THR A 252 2.84 6.26 -10.61
N ILE A 253 3.18 5.62 -11.74
CA ILE A 253 2.84 6.08 -13.08
C ILE A 253 1.38 5.71 -13.38
N LEU A 254 0.59 6.72 -13.77
CA LEU A 254 -0.80 6.53 -14.16
C LEU A 254 -0.93 6.15 -15.62
N HIS A 255 -1.68 5.08 -15.88
CA HIS A 255 -2.09 4.65 -17.21
C HIS A 255 -3.62 4.69 -17.30
N PRO A 256 -4.20 5.24 -18.39
CA PRO A 256 -5.62 5.10 -18.61
C PRO A 256 -5.93 3.62 -18.85
N GLY A 257 -6.98 3.10 -18.23
CA GLY A 257 -7.39 1.72 -18.45
C GLY A 257 -8.49 1.27 -17.50
N GLY A 258 -9.31 0.33 -17.98
CA GLY A 258 -10.47 -0.15 -17.25
C GLY A 258 -11.65 0.82 -17.26
N ARG A 259 -12.59 0.60 -16.33
CA ARG A 259 -13.80 1.38 -16.15
C ARG A 259 -14.27 1.28 -14.71
N VAL A 260 -15.05 2.26 -14.26
CA VAL A 260 -15.68 2.20 -12.94
C VAL A 260 -16.76 1.11 -12.97
N ILE A 261 -16.69 0.16 -12.04
CA ILE A 261 -17.70 -0.88 -11.82
C ILE A 261 -18.59 -0.49 -10.64
N ASP A 262 -19.91 -0.68 -10.68
CA ASP A 262 -20.76 -0.33 -9.52
C ASP A 262 -20.37 -1.18 -8.30
N TRP A 263 -20.47 -0.63 -7.08
CA TRP A 263 -20.16 -1.40 -5.86
C TRP A 263 -21.13 -2.58 -5.68
N LYS A 264 -22.34 -2.52 -6.24
CA LYS A 264 -23.33 -3.61 -6.22
C LYS A 264 -22.91 -4.82 -7.05
N GLN A 265 -21.93 -4.64 -7.94
CA GLN A 265 -21.46 -5.65 -8.88
C GLN A 265 -20.14 -6.32 -8.46
N ILE A 266 -19.44 -5.78 -7.45
CA ILE A 266 -18.14 -6.35 -7.03
C ILE A 266 -18.32 -7.56 -6.11
N GLY A 267 -17.35 -8.47 -6.15
CA GLY A 267 -17.39 -9.69 -5.37
C GLY A 267 -16.03 -10.20 -4.94
N GLU A 268 -16.08 -11.00 -3.88
CA GLU A 268 -14.95 -11.75 -3.33
C GLU A 268 -15.02 -13.21 -3.80
N ILE A 269 -13.87 -13.79 -4.11
CA ILE A 269 -13.73 -15.19 -4.52
C ILE A 269 -13.08 -15.99 -3.39
N LYS A 270 -13.64 -17.17 -3.11
CA LYS A 270 -13.10 -18.13 -2.15
C LYS A 270 -13.09 -19.53 -2.73
N SER A 271 -11.99 -20.25 -2.52
CA SER A 271 -11.92 -21.70 -2.74
C SER A 271 -11.95 -22.42 -1.40
N THR A 272 -12.71 -23.50 -1.27
CA THR A 272 -12.72 -24.32 -0.06
C THR A 272 -12.78 -25.80 -0.37
N GLY A 273 -12.21 -26.62 0.52
CA GLY A 273 -12.24 -28.08 0.38
C GLY A 273 -13.64 -28.62 0.66
N ILE A 274 -14.04 -29.70 -0.03
CA ILE A 274 -15.26 -30.45 0.31
C ILE A 274 -15.22 -30.86 1.78
N GLY A 275 -16.35 -30.71 2.48
CA GLY A 275 -16.49 -30.98 3.92
C GLY A 275 -16.11 -29.80 4.84
N LYS A 276 -15.54 -28.72 4.31
CA LYS A 276 -15.34 -27.47 5.08
C LYS A 276 -16.55 -26.56 4.97
N SER A 277 -16.78 -25.75 6.01
CA SER A 277 -17.77 -24.68 5.93
C SER A 277 -17.44 -23.73 4.78
N ALA A 278 -18.49 -23.30 4.11
CA ALA A 278 -18.47 -22.31 3.03
C ALA A 278 -19.54 -21.24 3.29
N SER A 279 -20.00 -21.11 4.55
CA SER A 279 -21.10 -20.21 4.87
C SER A 279 -20.63 -18.75 4.69
N PRO A 280 -21.50 -17.86 4.18
CA PRO A 280 -21.17 -16.44 4.06
C PRO A 280 -20.71 -15.80 5.37
N GLY A 281 -21.25 -16.29 6.50
CA GLY A 281 -20.89 -15.84 7.84
C GLY A 281 -19.39 -15.93 8.16
N GLN A 282 -18.68 -16.91 7.59
CA GLN A 282 -17.22 -17.06 7.77
C GLN A 282 -16.42 -15.90 7.16
N TYR A 283 -16.97 -15.26 6.12
CA TYR A 283 -16.32 -14.20 5.37
C TYR A 283 -16.93 -12.82 5.64
N MET A 284 -17.94 -12.74 6.50
CA MET A 284 -18.77 -11.55 6.65
C MET A 284 -17.99 -10.34 7.17
N GLU A 285 -17.04 -10.51 8.10
CA GLU A 285 -16.15 -9.42 8.52
C GLU A 285 -15.43 -8.77 7.32
N GLN A 286 -14.94 -9.61 6.40
CA GLN A 286 -14.25 -9.16 5.21
C GLN A 286 -15.19 -8.44 4.24
N LEU A 287 -16.35 -9.02 3.98
CA LEU A 287 -17.34 -8.50 3.05
C LEU A 287 -17.96 -7.19 3.56
N TRP A 288 -18.25 -7.12 4.86
CA TRP A 288 -18.89 -5.97 5.49
C TRP A 288 -17.95 -4.75 5.55
N PHE A 289 -16.68 -4.91 5.94
CA PHE A 289 -15.71 -3.80 5.96
C PHE A 289 -15.30 -3.33 4.55
N SER A 290 -15.37 -4.19 3.54
CA SER A 290 -15.09 -3.81 2.15
C SER A 290 -16.34 -3.32 1.41
N ARG A 291 -17.52 -3.44 2.03
CA ARG A 291 -18.82 -3.21 1.36
C ARG A 291 -18.95 -4.01 0.06
N THR A 292 -18.44 -5.25 0.07
CA THR A 292 -18.46 -6.16 -1.07
C THR A 292 -19.71 -7.05 -0.99
N PRO A 293 -20.70 -6.88 -1.88
CA PRO A 293 -22.00 -7.50 -1.74
C PRO A 293 -22.08 -8.91 -2.34
N LEU A 294 -21.13 -9.32 -3.17
CA LEU A 294 -21.12 -10.64 -3.78
C LEU A 294 -20.02 -11.53 -3.19
N LEU A 295 -20.36 -12.79 -2.95
CA LEU A 295 -19.42 -13.84 -2.55
C LEU A 295 -19.53 -15.00 -3.54
N PHE A 296 -18.44 -15.31 -4.21
CA PHE A 296 -18.30 -16.47 -5.08
C PHE A 296 -17.47 -17.54 -4.38
N VAL A 297 -18.04 -18.73 -4.18
CA VAL A 297 -17.34 -19.84 -3.54
C VAL A 297 -17.27 -21.05 -4.46
N GLY A 298 -16.07 -21.54 -4.72
CA GLY A 298 -15.84 -22.83 -5.34
C GLY A 298 -15.47 -23.90 -4.32
N ARG A 299 -16.18 -25.03 -4.34
CA ARG A 299 -15.84 -26.20 -3.52
C ARG A 299 -15.08 -27.22 -4.34
N HIS A 300 -14.00 -27.74 -3.77
CA HIS A 300 -13.12 -28.66 -4.49
C HIS A 300 -12.63 -29.84 -3.66
N GLN A 301 -12.28 -30.94 -4.33
CA GLN A 301 -11.44 -32.00 -3.80
C GLN A 301 -10.10 -31.98 -4.54
N ASN A 302 -9.01 -31.60 -3.85
CA ASN A 302 -7.67 -31.53 -4.45
C ASN A 302 -7.59 -30.75 -5.79
N GLY A 303 -8.31 -29.63 -5.89
CA GLY A 303 -8.36 -28.79 -7.09
C GLY A 303 -9.40 -29.19 -8.12
N ASN A 304 -10.13 -30.30 -7.94
CA ASN A 304 -11.30 -30.64 -8.74
C ASN A 304 -12.52 -29.89 -8.19
N PHE A 305 -12.98 -28.86 -8.90
CA PHE A 305 -14.14 -28.06 -8.52
C PHE A 305 -15.41 -28.68 -9.04
N GLU A 306 -16.37 -28.92 -8.14
CA GLU A 306 -17.63 -29.62 -8.45
C GLU A 306 -18.87 -28.78 -8.14
N ASP A 307 -18.72 -27.74 -7.31
CA ASP A 307 -19.82 -26.86 -6.90
C ASP A 307 -19.32 -25.42 -6.84
N LEU A 308 -20.07 -24.53 -7.52
CA LEU A 308 -19.85 -23.10 -7.51
C LEU A 308 -21.10 -22.41 -6.97
N LYS A 309 -20.90 -21.49 -6.03
CA LYS A 309 -21.99 -20.73 -5.44
C LYS A 309 -21.71 -19.24 -5.50
N ALA A 310 -22.55 -18.52 -6.24
CA ALA A 310 -22.66 -17.07 -6.14
C ALA A 310 -23.71 -16.71 -5.09
N THR A 311 -23.36 -15.86 -4.12
CA THR A 311 -24.27 -15.41 -3.06
C THR A 311 -24.22 -13.90 -2.95
N LYS A 312 -25.38 -13.26 -3.02
CA LYS A 312 -25.54 -11.85 -2.64
C LYS A 312 -25.72 -11.75 -1.12
N VAL A 313 -24.82 -11.04 -0.45
CA VAL A 313 -24.67 -11.02 1.02
C VAL A 313 -25.04 -9.70 1.68
N ASP A 314 -25.29 -8.64 0.92
CA ASP A 314 -25.66 -7.32 1.43
C ASP A 314 -26.93 -7.34 2.29
N GLY A 315 -27.92 -8.17 1.91
CA GLY A 315 -29.12 -8.42 2.73
C GLY A 315 -28.84 -9.03 4.11
N MET A 316 -27.65 -9.59 4.34
CA MET A 316 -27.24 -10.17 5.63
C MET A 316 -26.47 -9.18 6.52
N TRP A 317 -26.10 -7.99 6.00
CA TRP A 317 -25.24 -7.05 6.72
C TRP A 317 -25.88 -6.52 7.99
N LYS A 318 -27.16 -6.13 7.94
CA LYS A 318 -27.88 -5.59 9.10
C LYS A 318 -27.90 -6.57 10.28
N ASP A 319 -28.24 -7.83 10.02
CA ASP A 319 -28.30 -8.86 11.06
C ASP A 319 -26.92 -9.22 11.60
N TRP A 320 -25.90 -9.23 10.74
CA TRP A 320 -24.52 -9.46 11.17
C TRP A 320 -24.01 -8.31 12.03
N GLU A 321 -24.22 -7.09 11.58
CA GLU A 321 -23.86 -5.86 12.26
C GLU A 321 -24.54 -5.79 13.64
N GLN A 322 -25.85 -6.02 13.74
CA GLN A 322 -26.57 -6.01 15.02
C GLN A 322 -25.95 -6.98 16.04
N ARG A 323 -25.54 -8.16 15.59
CA ARG A 323 -24.87 -9.17 16.43
C ARG A 323 -23.43 -8.82 16.81
N HIS A 324 -22.80 -7.89 16.08
CA HIS A 324 -21.41 -7.47 16.28
C HIS A 324 -21.29 -6.00 16.72
N GLN A 325 -22.39 -5.36 17.13
CA GLN A 325 -22.39 -3.96 17.54
C GLN A 325 -21.42 -3.66 18.69
N PRO A 326 -21.34 -4.47 19.77
CA PRO A 326 -20.40 -4.20 20.85
C PRO A 326 -18.94 -4.10 20.37
N GLU A 327 -18.55 -4.96 19.43
CA GLU A 327 -17.22 -4.99 18.84
C GLU A 327 -16.98 -3.82 17.89
N LEU A 328 -17.95 -3.55 17.01
CA LEU A 328 -17.87 -2.47 16.04
C LEU A 328 -17.80 -1.10 16.74
N ALA A 329 -18.65 -0.88 17.74
CA ALA A 329 -18.67 0.34 18.54
C ALA A 329 -17.37 0.51 19.35
N SER A 330 -16.83 -0.58 19.91
CA SER A 330 -15.54 -0.57 20.60
C SER A 330 -14.38 -0.28 19.64
N LEU A 331 -14.42 -0.81 18.42
CA LEU A 331 -13.44 -0.49 17.39
C LEU A 331 -13.53 0.98 16.97
N ALA A 332 -14.74 1.52 16.79
CA ALA A 332 -14.92 2.93 16.41
C ALA A 332 -14.34 3.87 17.46
N ALA A 333 -14.61 3.59 18.73
CA ALA A 333 -14.05 4.36 19.84
C ALA A 333 -12.53 4.17 19.98
N LEU A 334 -12.00 2.96 19.76
CA LEU A 334 -10.56 2.70 19.75
C LEU A 334 -9.87 3.56 18.68
N LEU A 335 -10.42 3.59 17.47
CA LEU A 335 -9.89 4.36 16.37
C LEU A 335 -9.84 5.87 16.68
N GLN A 336 -10.90 6.39 17.29
CA GLN A 336 -10.96 7.79 17.74
C GLN A 336 -9.92 8.09 18.83
N VAL A 337 -9.92 7.32 19.93
CA VAL A 337 -8.96 7.50 21.04
C VAL A 337 -7.52 7.37 20.55
N THR A 338 -7.25 6.41 19.67
CA THR A 338 -5.91 6.22 19.09
C THR A 338 -5.47 7.47 18.34
N ARG A 339 -6.30 8.01 17.45
CA ARG A 339 -5.99 9.24 16.73
C ARG A 339 -5.72 10.39 17.68
N ASP A 340 -6.61 10.61 18.65
CA ASP A 340 -6.53 11.74 19.57
C ASP A 340 -5.26 11.66 20.44
N GLN A 341 -4.88 10.45 20.90
CA GLN A 341 -3.62 10.24 21.63
C GLN A 341 -2.39 10.44 20.74
N VAL A 342 -2.41 9.98 19.50
CA VAL A 342 -1.29 10.18 18.57
C VAL A 342 -1.05 11.67 18.32
N VAL A 343 -2.12 12.45 18.17
CA VAL A 343 -2.02 13.91 18.00
C VAL A 343 -1.53 14.59 19.28
N THR A 344 -2.19 14.34 20.40
CA THR A 344 -1.98 15.11 21.64
C THR A 344 -0.73 14.71 22.40
N LYS A 345 -0.27 13.46 22.30
CA LYS A 345 0.81 12.91 23.13
C LYS A 345 2.06 12.52 22.35
N MET A 346 1.95 12.31 21.03
CA MET A 346 3.05 11.77 20.22
C MET A 346 3.35 12.59 18.96
N GLY A 347 2.87 13.85 18.91
CA GLY A 347 3.21 14.78 17.84
C GLY A 347 2.78 14.30 16.44
N GLY A 348 1.69 13.54 16.37
CA GLY A 348 1.09 13.04 15.13
C GLY A 348 1.69 11.75 14.59
N ARG A 349 2.52 11.02 15.35
CA ARG A 349 3.17 9.78 14.88
C ARG A 349 3.24 8.73 15.97
N ALA A 350 2.93 7.48 15.64
CA ALA A 350 3.15 6.36 16.55
C ALA A 350 3.29 5.04 15.80
N ILE A 351 3.82 4.03 16.49
CA ILE A 351 3.66 2.63 16.12
C ILE A 351 2.69 2.02 17.10
N MET A 352 1.52 1.64 16.61
CA MET A 352 0.52 0.90 17.37
C MET A 352 0.88 -0.58 17.33
N ALA A 353 1.02 -1.21 18.48
CA ALA A 353 1.33 -2.62 18.58
C ALA A 353 0.43 -3.33 19.61
N ASN A 354 0.06 -4.56 19.28
CA ASN A 354 -0.45 -5.51 20.25
C ASN A 354 0.61 -6.60 20.48
N LEU A 355 1.16 -6.62 21.70
CA LEU A 355 2.21 -7.55 22.13
C LEU A 355 1.72 -8.60 23.13
N SER A 356 0.52 -8.45 23.68
CA SER A 356 0.02 -9.26 24.79
C SER A 356 -1.36 -9.85 24.49
N ALA A 357 -1.67 -10.94 25.17
CA ALA A 357 -2.96 -11.61 25.05
C ALA A 357 -4.10 -10.85 25.77
N CYS A 358 -3.80 -9.81 26.55
CA CYS A 358 -4.78 -9.12 27.39
C CYS A 358 -5.52 -7.96 26.69
N GLY A 359 -5.42 -7.85 25.36
CA GLY A 359 -6.13 -6.82 24.61
C GLY A 359 -5.64 -5.39 24.90
N GLN A 360 -4.41 -5.23 25.39
CA GLN A 360 -3.81 -3.90 25.53
C GLN A 360 -3.10 -3.51 24.24
N ILE A 361 -3.43 -2.32 23.74
CA ILE A 361 -2.72 -1.71 22.62
C ILE A 361 -1.70 -0.75 23.19
N GLN A 362 -0.47 -0.85 22.70
CA GLN A 362 0.62 0.04 23.06
C GLN A 362 0.96 0.93 21.88
N LEU A 363 1.14 2.23 22.16
CA LEU A 363 1.60 3.21 21.20
C LEU A 363 3.03 3.59 21.56
N TYR A 364 3.92 3.44 20.57
CA TYR A 364 5.34 3.69 20.70
C TYR A 364 5.77 4.85 19.81
N GLU A 365 6.73 5.66 20.28
CA GLU A 365 7.38 6.66 19.45
C GLU A 365 8.34 5.99 18.44
N PRO A 366 8.20 6.25 17.14
CA PRO A 366 9.07 5.66 16.13
C PRO A 366 10.46 6.34 16.10
N LYS A 367 11.52 5.54 15.95
CA LYS A 367 12.90 5.98 15.69
C LYS A 367 13.11 6.57 14.29
N ARG A 368 12.29 6.13 13.32
CA ARG A 368 12.37 6.54 11.92
C ARG A 368 11.04 7.10 11.46
N ILE A 369 11.13 8.11 10.60
CA ILE A 369 9.96 8.71 9.97
C ILE A 369 9.66 7.91 8.70
N GLN A 370 8.58 7.12 8.74
CA GLN A 370 7.96 6.64 7.52
C GLN A 370 6.76 7.53 7.24
N LEU A 371 6.80 8.26 6.13
CA LEU A 371 5.67 9.05 5.68
C LEU A 371 4.68 8.12 4.99
N ALA A 372 3.38 8.28 5.28
CA ALA A 372 2.33 7.52 4.61
C ALA A 372 2.20 7.92 3.13
N ILE A 373 2.43 9.19 2.83
CA ILE A 373 2.30 9.83 1.51
C ILE A 373 3.40 10.90 1.28
N PRO A 374 3.76 11.20 0.02
CA PRO A 374 4.66 12.29 -0.35
C PRO A 374 4.13 13.68 0.03
N MET A 375 5.04 14.60 0.34
CA MET A 375 4.69 16.00 0.67
C MET A 375 3.99 16.77 -0.45
N GLU A 376 4.32 16.45 -1.70
CA GLU A 376 3.64 17.00 -2.87
C GLU A 376 2.12 16.74 -2.80
N MET A 377 1.74 15.53 -2.40
CA MET A 377 0.35 15.12 -2.28
C MET A 377 -0.32 15.76 -1.06
N VAL A 378 0.39 15.91 0.05
CA VAL A 378 -0.12 16.65 1.21
C VAL A 378 -0.54 18.07 0.80
N ASN A 379 0.30 18.76 0.02
CA ASN A 379 0.00 20.10 -0.45
C ASN A 379 -1.17 20.16 -1.45
N ARG A 380 -1.41 19.08 -2.20
CA ARG A 380 -2.52 18.99 -3.17
C ARG A 380 -3.85 18.71 -2.48
N PHE A 381 -3.86 17.86 -1.46
CA PHE A 381 -5.09 17.23 -0.94
C PHE A 381 -5.64 17.83 0.36
N TRP A 382 -4.92 18.74 1.01
CA TRP A 382 -5.40 19.49 2.18
C TRP A 382 -5.50 20.98 1.86
N THR A 383 -6.55 21.62 2.38
CA THR A 383 -6.93 22.99 2.07
C THR A 383 -6.13 23.99 2.89
N GLU A 384 -5.99 23.73 4.19
CA GLU A 384 -5.01 24.46 4.96
C GLU A 384 -3.62 24.08 4.46
N ARG A 385 -2.76 25.08 4.20
CA ARG A 385 -1.32 24.83 4.22
C ARG A 385 -1.02 24.35 5.63
N ILE A 386 -1.04 23.03 5.84
CA ILE A 386 -0.73 22.41 7.12
C ILE A 386 0.56 23.06 7.58
N LEU A 387 0.40 23.97 8.55
CA LEU A 387 1.44 24.95 8.87
C LEU A 387 2.70 24.18 9.17
N LYS A 388 3.82 24.72 8.69
CA LYS A 388 5.17 24.15 8.71
C LYS A 388 5.60 23.48 10.03
N ALA A 389 4.91 23.58 11.17
CA ALA A 389 5.40 23.04 12.44
C ALA A 389 5.49 21.49 12.51
N PRO A 390 4.43 20.67 12.26
CA PRO A 390 4.58 19.21 12.36
C PRO A 390 5.38 18.64 11.19
N VAL A 391 5.17 19.20 10.00
CA VAL A 391 5.77 18.76 8.73
C VAL A 391 7.19 19.27 8.51
N ALA A 392 7.53 20.51 8.88
CA ALA A 392 8.92 20.95 8.84
C ALA A 392 9.72 20.33 10.00
N ASN A 393 9.11 19.95 11.13
CA ASN A 393 9.76 19.06 12.09
C ASN A 393 10.01 17.67 11.48
N LEU A 394 9.05 17.11 10.72
CA LEU A 394 9.24 15.86 9.96
C LEU A 394 10.41 15.94 8.97
N ILE A 395 10.48 17.02 8.20
CA ILE A 395 11.55 17.25 7.21
C ILE A 395 12.89 17.50 7.92
N SER A 396 12.93 18.34 8.95
CA SER A 396 14.16 18.66 9.69
C SER A 396 14.73 17.45 10.43
N GLN A 397 13.88 16.64 11.06
CA GLN A 397 14.28 15.40 11.72
C GLN A 397 14.77 14.36 10.70
N GLN A 398 14.14 14.24 9.53
CA GLN A 398 14.60 13.35 8.47
C GLN A 398 15.94 13.80 7.88
N ILE A 399 16.14 15.12 7.70
CA ILE A 399 17.40 15.70 7.24
C ILE A 399 18.52 15.45 8.26
N GLN A 400 18.26 15.69 9.55
CA GLN A 400 19.23 15.43 10.62
C GLN A 400 19.60 13.95 10.71
N TYR A 401 18.62 13.05 10.54
CA TYR A 401 18.87 11.60 10.50
C TYR A 401 19.71 11.18 9.30
N ASN A 402 19.39 11.66 8.10
CA ASN A 402 20.16 11.38 6.89
C ASN A 402 21.60 11.93 6.99
N ALA A 403 21.78 13.10 7.60
CA ALA A 403 23.09 13.68 7.88
C ALA A 403 23.90 12.83 8.88
N ALA A 404 23.26 12.28 9.91
CA ALA A 404 23.92 11.43 10.91
C ALA A 404 24.38 10.07 10.34
N ILE A 405 23.71 9.53 9.33
CA ILE A 405 24.04 8.22 8.73
C ILE A 405 25.07 8.34 7.61
N THR A 406 25.07 9.44 6.87
CA THR A 406 26.02 9.68 5.78
C THR A 406 27.44 10.00 6.27
N GLY A 407 27.67 10.07 7.59
CA GLY A 407 29.01 10.21 8.16
C GLY A 407 29.70 11.52 7.78
N TYR A 408 28.95 12.55 7.36
CA TYR A 408 29.50 13.88 7.11
C TYR A 408 29.84 14.58 8.44
N HIS A 409 30.89 14.09 9.08
CA HIS A 409 31.68 14.89 10.01
C HIS A 409 32.44 15.91 9.17
N GLY A 410 31.91 17.13 9.08
CA GLY A 410 32.68 18.27 8.64
C GLY A 410 33.97 18.33 9.46
N VAL A 411 35.10 18.25 8.77
CA VAL A 411 36.46 18.38 9.32
C VAL A 411 36.55 19.65 10.18
N PRO A 412 37.16 19.61 11.37
CA PRO A 412 37.24 20.77 12.26
C PRO A 412 38.25 21.79 11.70
N GLY A 413 37.73 22.75 10.94
CA GLY A 413 38.45 23.95 10.51
C GLY A 413 38.34 25.04 11.56
N ASN A 414 39.49 25.38 12.11
CA ASN A 414 39.78 26.36 13.16
C ASN A 414 39.18 27.77 12.92
N HIS A 415 37.92 28.05 13.29
CA HIS A 415 37.41 29.42 13.41
C HIS A 415 36.79 29.61 14.80
N GLN A 416 37.46 30.44 15.60
CA GLN A 416 36.97 30.95 16.89
C GLN A 416 35.58 31.56 16.68
N LEU A 417 34.58 31.03 17.39
CA LEU A 417 33.30 31.72 17.58
C LEU A 417 33.54 32.91 18.54
N PRO A 418 33.03 34.12 18.24
CA PRO A 418 33.06 35.20 19.21
C PRO A 418 32.16 34.87 20.39
N MET A 419 32.64 35.19 21.58
CA MET A 419 31.93 35.11 22.86
C MET A 419 30.57 35.82 22.82
N GLY A 420 29.55 35.13 23.31
CA GLY A 420 28.40 35.74 23.97
C GLY A 420 27.05 35.57 23.31
N TYR A 421 26.43 34.38 23.38
CA TYR A 421 24.96 34.25 23.41
C TYR A 421 24.55 33.08 24.29
N HIS A 422 23.82 33.38 25.36
CA HIS A 422 23.19 32.39 26.23
C HIS A 422 22.17 31.55 25.43
N LEU A 423 22.02 30.28 25.80
CA LEU A 423 20.87 29.46 25.38
C LEU A 423 19.58 30.19 25.76
N ILE A 424 18.85 30.70 24.77
CA ILE A 424 17.47 31.10 24.95
C ILE A 424 16.61 29.89 24.54
N GLN A 425 16.08 29.20 25.54
CA GLN A 425 14.94 28.31 25.34
C GLN A 425 13.73 29.16 24.98
N GLY A 426 13.29 29.08 23.72
CA GLY A 426 12.09 29.75 23.20
C GLY A 426 11.88 29.44 21.71
N PRO A 427 10.65 29.59 21.19
CA PRO A 427 10.37 29.31 19.78
C PRO A 427 11.15 30.29 18.89
N ALA A 428 11.83 29.77 17.86
CA ALA A 428 12.60 30.56 16.91
C ALA A 428 11.71 31.61 16.24
N THR A 429 12.18 32.85 16.21
CA THR A 429 11.49 33.97 15.57
C THR A 429 11.52 33.83 14.05
N SER A 430 10.55 34.42 13.36
CA SER A 430 10.43 34.34 11.88
C SER A 430 11.73 34.74 11.14
N LYS A 431 12.54 35.63 11.74
CA LYS A 431 13.81 36.11 11.20
C LYS A 431 14.92 35.06 11.24
N GLU A 432 14.95 34.22 12.28
CA GLU A 432 15.93 33.13 12.45
C GLU A 432 15.64 31.98 11.49
N VAL A 433 14.35 31.68 11.27
CA VAL A 433 13.91 30.71 10.26
C VAL A 433 14.23 31.21 8.84
N GLU A 434 14.06 32.50 8.58
CA GLU A 434 14.37 33.11 7.29
C GLU A 434 15.88 33.10 7.00
N MET A 435 16.72 33.34 8.01
CA MET A 435 18.18 33.18 7.90
C MET A 435 18.60 31.72 7.64
N ALA A 436 17.96 30.75 8.30
CA ALA A 436 18.25 29.34 8.06
C ALA A 436 17.86 28.90 6.63
N ILE A 437 16.72 29.39 6.12
CA ILE A 437 16.29 29.15 4.73
C ILE A 437 17.29 29.76 3.74
N GLN A 438 17.79 30.97 3.99
CA GLN A 438 18.80 31.60 3.13
C GLN A 438 20.13 30.84 3.14
N GLN A 439 20.57 30.34 4.29
CA GLN A 439 21.77 29.50 4.37
C GLN A 439 21.61 28.16 3.63
N ILE A 440 20.42 27.55 3.66
CA ILE A 440 20.13 26.32 2.91
C ILE A 440 20.14 26.59 1.40
N ARG A 441 19.50 27.66 0.95
CA ARG A 441 19.51 28.08 -0.46
C ARG A 441 20.94 28.30 -0.97
N TRP A 442 21.78 28.96 -0.19
CA TRP A 442 23.17 29.18 -0.53
C TRP A 442 23.96 27.86 -0.65
N ARG A 443 23.77 26.90 0.27
CA ARG A 443 24.45 25.60 0.20
C ARG A 443 24.03 24.75 -1.00
N VAL A 444 22.74 24.77 -1.35
CA VAL A 444 22.23 24.08 -2.54
C VAL A 444 22.81 24.71 -3.82
N GLN A 445 22.85 26.05 -3.88
CA GLN A 445 23.44 26.77 -5.00
C GLN A 445 24.92 26.44 -5.19
N MET A 446 25.71 26.43 -4.10
CA MET A 446 27.13 26.04 -4.14
C MET A 446 27.33 24.59 -4.61
N SER A 447 26.44 23.67 -4.22
CA SER A 447 26.52 22.26 -4.65
C SER A 447 26.18 22.08 -6.13
N ILE A 448 25.27 22.90 -6.67
CA ILE A 448 24.94 22.94 -8.10
C ILE A 448 26.13 23.50 -8.88
N GLU A 449 26.73 24.59 -8.41
CA GLU A 449 27.91 25.20 -9.05
C GLU A 449 29.12 24.26 -9.04
N GLN A 450 29.38 23.55 -7.94
CA GLN A 450 30.43 22.52 -7.88
C GLN A 450 30.16 21.35 -8.84
N SER A 451 28.91 20.95 -9.01
CA SER A 451 28.53 19.88 -9.93
C SER A 451 28.66 20.32 -11.40
N GLN A 452 28.39 21.59 -11.69
CA GLN A 452 28.59 22.18 -13.02
C GLN A 452 30.08 22.36 -13.35
N LEU A 453 30.92 22.71 -12.37
CA LEU A 453 32.38 22.77 -12.52
C LEU A 453 33.00 21.38 -12.75
N ALA A 454 32.47 20.34 -12.10
CA ALA A 454 32.92 18.96 -12.29
C ALA A 454 32.61 18.40 -13.70
N GLN A 455 31.60 18.95 -14.38
CA GLN A 455 31.23 18.56 -15.75
C GLN A 455 32.02 19.29 -16.84
N GLN A 456 32.86 20.28 -16.49
CA GLN A 456 33.65 21.07 -17.44
C GLN A 456 35.14 20.69 -17.50
N GLN A 457 35.59 19.67 -16.74
CA GLN A 457 36.97 19.19 -16.83
C GLN A 457 37.13 18.19 -17.99
N PRO A 458 38.08 18.38 -18.93
CA PRO A 458 38.30 17.46 -20.03
C PRO A 458 39.02 16.20 -19.53
N THR A 459 38.53 15.02 -19.92
CA THR A 459 39.18 13.74 -19.64
C THR A 459 40.27 13.46 -20.68
N ASP A 460 41.52 13.38 -20.26
CA ASP A 460 42.65 12.95 -21.11
C ASP A 460 42.56 11.45 -21.48
N PRO A 461 43.02 11.05 -22.68
CA PRO A 461 42.98 9.66 -23.13
C PRO A 461 44.12 8.81 -22.54
N PRO A 462 43.95 7.47 -22.40
CA PRO A 462 44.97 6.62 -21.81
C PRO A 462 46.11 6.31 -22.79
N ALA A 463 47.34 6.26 -22.26
CA ALA A 463 48.59 6.03 -22.99
C ALA A 463 48.82 4.56 -23.40
N PRO A 464 49.67 4.28 -24.42
CA PRO A 464 49.72 3.00 -25.13
C PRO A 464 50.87 2.07 -24.70
N GLY A 465 50.65 0.76 -24.86
CA GLY A 465 51.66 -0.19 -25.33
C GLY A 465 52.06 -1.34 -24.38
N LEU A 466 51.82 -2.58 -24.82
CA LEU A 466 52.87 -3.57 -25.13
C LEU A 466 52.24 -4.84 -25.75
N LEU A 467 52.45 -5.00 -27.06
CA LEU A 467 52.18 -6.22 -27.84
C LEU A 467 53.52 -6.78 -28.31
N ARG A 468 53.70 -8.10 -28.26
CA ARG A 468 54.47 -8.87 -29.27
C ARG A 468 53.98 -10.33 -29.36
N PRO A 469 54.20 -10.99 -30.51
CA PRO A 469 53.16 -11.76 -31.22
C PRO A 469 53.58 -13.19 -31.53
N LEU A 470 52.68 -13.98 -32.16
CA LEU A 470 52.88 -15.11 -33.09
C LEU A 470 51.45 -15.66 -33.33
N GLY A 471 50.83 -15.66 -34.52
CA GLY A 471 51.25 -16.18 -35.81
C GLY A 471 50.21 -17.24 -36.21
N LEU A 472 49.27 -16.90 -37.10
CA LEU A 472 48.30 -17.83 -37.68
C LEU A 472 48.87 -18.48 -38.95
N PRO A 473 48.45 -19.71 -39.28
CA PRO A 473 48.31 -20.17 -40.65
C PRO A 473 46.83 -20.47 -41.02
N PRO A 474 46.51 -20.61 -42.33
CA PRO A 474 45.17 -20.34 -42.88
C PRO A 474 44.37 -21.56 -43.35
N VAL A 475 43.04 -21.37 -43.38
CA VAL A 475 42.02 -21.79 -44.38
C VAL A 475 41.89 -23.29 -44.76
N GLN A 476 40.66 -23.82 -44.65
CA GLN A 476 39.97 -24.49 -45.77
C GLN A 476 38.45 -24.62 -45.51
N ALA A 477 37.69 -24.44 -46.59
CA ALA A 477 36.23 -24.46 -46.66
C ALA A 477 35.73 -25.84 -47.08
N GLU A 478 34.50 -26.20 -46.69
CA GLU A 478 33.67 -27.13 -47.45
C GLU A 478 32.17 -26.94 -47.12
N GLU A 479 31.36 -26.90 -48.18
CA GLU A 479 29.90 -26.84 -48.19
C GLU A 479 29.29 -28.20 -47.79
N GLN A 480 28.10 -28.19 -47.19
CA GLN A 480 26.88 -28.88 -47.67
C GLN A 480 25.84 -29.08 -46.54
N GLY A 481 24.56 -28.84 -46.87
CA GLY A 481 23.43 -29.57 -46.29
C GLY A 481 22.49 -28.80 -45.35
N THR A 482 21.39 -28.26 -45.88
CA THR A 482 20.09 -28.24 -45.19
C THR A 482 19.59 -29.69 -45.02
N PRO A 483 18.93 -30.08 -43.91
CA PRO A 483 17.50 -29.75 -43.76
C PRO A 483 16.92 -29.63 -42.32
N THR A 484 15.68 -29.14 -42.32
CA THR A 484 14.53 -29.41 -41.41
C THR A 484 14.40 -28.74 -40.04
N LEU A 485 13.21 -28.17 -39.91
CA LEU A 485 12.49 -27.63 -38.75
C LEU A 485 12.34 -28.67 -37.63
N GLU A 486 12.64 -28.27 -36.41
CA GLU A 486 11.98 -28.76 -35.20
C GLU A 486 11.90 -27.61 -34.18
N GLU A 487 10.75 -27.54 -33.51
CA GLU A 487 10.38 -26.59 -32.46
C GLU A 487 11.22 -26.85 -31.21
N ASP A 488 11.73 -25.79 -30.57
CA ASP A 488 12.23 -25.91 -29.20
C ASP A 488 11.85 -24.66 -28.39
N ASP A 489 10.83 -24.85 -27.54
CA ASP A 489 10.53 -24.06 -26.36
C ASP A 489 11.58 -24.39 -25.29
N ASN A 490 12.49 -23.46 -25.00
CA ASN A 490 13.15 -23.37 -23.69
C ASN A 490 13.83 -22.00 -23.53
N MET A 491 13.32 -21.19 -22.60
CA MET A 491 14.03 -20.03 -22.06
C MET A 491 14.13 -20.21 -20.55
N ASP A 492 15.32 -20.67 -20.15
CA ASP A 492 15.84 -20.72 -18.80
C ASP A 492 15.75 -19.37 -18.10
N LEU A 493 15.31 -19.38 -16.83
CA LEU A 493 15.53 -18.29 -15.90
C LEU A 493 16.18 -18.83 -14.62
N TYR A 494 17.49 -18.57 -14.56
CA TYR A 494 18.31 -18.28 -13.37
C TYR A 494 18.11 -19.15 -12.12
N GLU A 495 18.95 -20.20 -12.03
CA GLU A 495 19.39 -20.76 -10.75
C GLU A 495 20.49 -19.87 -10.13
N ASP A 496 20.33 -19.52 -8.86
CA ASP A 496 21.41 -18.99 -8.01
C ASP A 496 21.71 -20.03 -6.91
N PRO A 497 22.93 -20.57 -6.82
CA PRO A 497 23.25 -21.67 -5.92
C PRO A 497 23.54 -21.16 -4.52
N ARG A 498 22.97 -21.81 -3.49
CA ARG A 498 23.52 -21.74 -2.14
C ARG A 498 23.85 -23.13 -1.61
N PRO A 499 25.05 -23.33 -1.03
CA PRO A 499 25.54 -24.64 -0.66
C PRO A 499 24.90 -25.13 0.64
N SER A 500 24.65 -26.43 0.66
CA SER A 500 24.34 -27.23 1.83
C SER A 500 25.54 -27.35 2.77
N SER A 501 25.31 -27.23 4.08
CA SER A 501 26.12 -27.91 5.09
C SER A 501 25.28 -28.15 6.35
N PHE A 502 25.05 -29.45 6.60
CA PHE A 502 24.80 -30.18 7.85
C PHE A 502 24.00 -29.55 8.99
#